data_AF-A0A0G4MDN3-F1
#
_entry.id   AF-A0A0G4MDN3-F1
#
_cell.length_a   1.000
_cell.length_b   1.000
_cell.length_c   1.000
_cell.angle_alpha   90.00
_cell.angle_beta   90.00
_cell.angle_gamma   90.00
#
_symmetry.space_group_name_H-M   'P 1'
#
loop_
_entity.id
_entity.type
_entity.pdbx_description
1 polymer ?
#
loop_
_entity_poly.entity_id
_entity_poly.type
_entity_poly.pdbx_seq_one_letter_code
_entity_poly.pdbx_strand_id
1 'polypeptide(L)'
;MEDALAAAGLMMNDDIDGAVEALGRNDSVFHLLGLGVTRFMRSVLGFEKDVMAEASSTLAECETRAWSDMKTAQRKAEKHSTVYPPGTEYSLVVAQSQLMSAVVSVLHESLTEGLKGFYKLRKAYVSLDAIIQAEDKVLGTSTRQVPPLEKTATNEHMPGSFD
;
A
#
# COMPACT_ATOMS: atom_id res chain seq x y z
N MET A 1 1.92 -15.34 9.24
CA MET A 1 1.25 -15.02 7.95
C MET A 1 -0.03 -15.83 7.83
N GLU A 2 0.00 -17.15 8.08
CA GLU A 2 -1.18 -18.03 8.05
C GLU A 2 -2.31 -17.54 8.97
N ASP A 3 -2.00 -17.13 10.20
CA ASP A 3 -3.00 -16.60 11.12
C ASP A 3 -3.64 -15.29 10.62
N ALA A 4 -2.86 -14.40 10.00
CA ALA A 4 -3.37 -13.16 9.39
C ALA A 4 -4.31 -13.44 8.20
N LEU A 5 -4.01 -14.48 7.41
CA LEU A 5 -4.88 -14.95 6.33
C LEU A 5 -6.17 -15.58 6.88
N ALA A 6 -6.10 -16.30 7.99
CA ALA A 6 -7.29 -16.84 8.66
C ALA A 6 -8.22 -15.73 9.15
N ALA A 7 -7.67 -14.63 9.67
CA ALA A 7 -8.46 -13.46 10.07
C ALA A 7 -9.16 -12.77 8.89
N ALA A 8 -8.60 -12.83 7.68
CA ALA A 8 -9.30 -12.36 6.48
C ALA A 8 -10.59 -13.16 6.20
N GLY A 9 -10.64 -14.43 6.59
CA GLY A 9 -11.86 -15.24 6.56
C GLY A 9 -12.94 -14.72 7.49
N LEU A 10 -12.58 -14.18 8.67
CA LEU A 10 -13.53 -13.54 9.58
C LEU A 10 -14.10 -12.26 8.95
N MET A 11 -13.24 -11.43 8.36
CA MET A 11 -13.67 -10.23 7.62
C MET A 11 -14.67 -10.54 6.50
N MET A 12 -14.46 -11.61 5.73
CA MET A 12 -15.36 -12.01 4.64
C MET A 12 -16.71 -12.54 5.13
N ASN A 13 -16.79 -12.94 6.40
CA ASN A 13 -18.03 -13.36 7.07
C ASN A 13 -18.67 -12.24 7.89
N ASP A 14 -18.32 -10.98 7.62
CA ASP A 14 -18.74 -9.78 8.36
C ASP A 14 -18.39 -9.77 9.87
N ASP A 15 -17.50 -10.67 10.31
CA ASP A 15 -16.96 -10.68 11.67
C ASP A 15 -15.71 -9.80 11.77
N ILE A 16 -15.94 -8.48 11.67
CA ILE A 16 -14.88 -7.46 11.73
C ILE A 16 -14.22 -7.43 13.11
N ASP A 17 -14.98 -7.58 14.19
CA ASP A 17 -14.45 -7.54 15.55
C ASP A 17 -13.58 -8.77 15.85
N GLY A 18 -14.04 -9.97 15.43
CA GLY A 18 -13.24 -11.19 15.52
C GLY A 18 -11.96 -11.12 14.70
N ALA A 19 -12.01 -10.48 13.51
CA ALA A 19 -10.82 -10.23 12.72
C ALA A 19 -9.82 -9.33 13.43
N VAL A 20 -10.27 -8.20 14.03
CA VAL A 20 -9.41 -7.29 14.79
C VAL A 20 -8.75 -8.02 15.96
N GLU A 21 -9.50 -8.82 16.70
CA GLU A 21 -8.96 -9.58 17.82
C GLU A 21 -7.90 -10.59 17.35
N ALA A 22 -8.21 -11.37 16.30
CA ALA A 22 -7.29 -12.35 15.74
C ALA A 22 -5.99 -11.69 15.23
N LEU A 23 -6.10 -10.55 14.56
CA LEU A 23 -4.96 -9.80 14.02
C LEU A 23 -4.11 -9.16 15.13
N GLY A 24 -4.73 -8.76 16.26
CA GLY A 24 -4.02 -8.17 17.39
C GLY A 24 -3.14 -9.15 18.19
N ARG A 25 -3.25 -10.46 17.93
CA ARG A 25 -2.49 -11.50 18.66
C ARG A 25 -1.01 -11.57 18.27
N ASN A 26 -0.61 -10.97 17.15
CA ASN A 26 0.75 -11.09 16.62
C ASN A 26 1.19 -9.78 15.94
N ASP A 27 2.49 -9.51 15.94
CA ASP A 27 3.06 -8.19 15.60
C ASP A 27 3.82 -8.15 14.28
N SER A 28 3.61 -9.15 13.40
CA SER A 28 4.23 -9.10 12.07
C SER A 28 3.57 -8.02 11.21
N VAL A 29 4.32 -7.47 10.25
CA VAL A 29 3.78 -6.51 9.27
C VAL A 29 2.54 -7.01 8.52
N PHE A 30 2.38 -8.33 8.32
CA PHE A 30 1.19 -8.91 7.69
C PHE A 30 -0.07 -8.82 8.57
N HIS A 31 0.08 -8.91 9.89
CA HIS A 31 -1.02 -8.72 10.85
C HIS A 31 -1.39 -7.24 10.92
N LEU A 32 -0.38 -6.35 10.93
CA LEU A 32 -0.60 -4.92 10.87
C LEU A 32 -1.29 -4.48 9.57
N LEU A 33 -0.91 -5.09 8.43
CA LEU A 33 -1.60 -4.90 7.16
C LEU A 33 -3.06 -5.36 7.27
N GLY A 34 -3.31 -6.57 7.77
CA GLY A 34 -4.66 -7.09 7.97
C GLY A 34 -5.51 -6.15 8.85
N LEU A 35 -4.93 -5.61 9.92
CA LEU A 35 -5.60 -4.64 10.79
C LEU A 35 -5.90 -3.34 10.03
N GLY A 36 -4.94 -2.86 9.25
CA GLY A 36 -5.11 -1.71 8.36
C GLY A 36 -6.24 -1.91 7.34
N VAL A 37 -6.33 -3.09 6.71
CA VAL A 37 -7.41 -3.44 5.78
C VAL A 37 -8.77 -3.48 6.50
N THR A 38 -8.81 -4.07 7.69
CA THR A 38 -10.04 -4.17 8.50
C THR A 38 -10.58 -2.79 8.87
N ARG A 39 -9.70 -1.91 9.37
CA ARG A 39 -10.03 -0.52 9.70
C ARG A 39 -10.39 0.30 8.47
N PHE A 40 -9.70 0.07 7.35
CA PHE A 40 -10.02 0.68 6.07
C PHE A 40 -11.44 0.33 5.61
N MET A 41 -11.84 -0.95 5.65
CA MET A 41 -13.21 -1.34 5.27
C MET A 41 -14.25 -0.68 6.17
N ARG A 42 -14.04 -0.68 7.49
CA ARG A 42 -14.93 0.01 8.44
C ARG A 42 -15.02 1.52 8.13
N SER A 43 -13.88 2.14 7.84
CA SER A 43 -13.76 3.55 7.47
C SER A 43 -14.50 3.90 6.18
N VAL A 44 -14.37 3.11 5.12
CA VAL A 44 -14.98 3.39 3.81
C VAL A 44 -16.48 3.10 3.82
N LEU A 45 -16.95 2.12 4.58
CA LEU A 45 -18.36 1.77 4.67
C LEU A 45 -19.14 2.69 5.63
N GLY A 46 -18.51 3.07 6.76
CA GLY A 46 -19.14 3.92 7.76
C GLY A 46 -19.00 5.43 7.50
N PHE A 47 -18.01 5.85 6.70
CA PHE A 47 -17.66 7.26 6.48
C PHE A 47 -17.46 8.07 7.78
N GLU A 48 -17.10 7.39 8.87
CA GLU A 48 -16.87 7.99 10.17
C GLU A 48 -15.48 8.61 10.23
N LYS A 49 -15.39 9.93 10.45
CA LYS A 49 -14.12 10.67 10.42
C LYS A 49 -13.07 10.11 11.41
N ASP A 50 -13.49 9.72 12.60
CA ASP A 50 -12.58 9.16 13.61
C ASP A 50 -12.02 7.80 13.17
N VAL A 51 -12.85 6.96 12.57
CA VAL A 51 -12.45 5.66 12.01
C VAL A 51 -11.54 5.84 10.79
N MET A 52 -11.79 6.86 9.96
CA MET A 52 -10.93 7.23 8.84
C MET A 52 -9.55 7.71 9.29
N ALA A 53 -9.48 8.49 10.38
CA ALA A 53 -8.22 8.92 10.97
C ALA A 53 -7.45 7.74 11.55
N GLU A 54 -8.12 6.81 12.24
CA GLU A 54 -7.52 5.58 12.76
C GLU A 54 -6.99 4.69 11.63
N ALA A 55 -7.77 4.51 10.55
CA ALA A 55 -7.35 3.78 9.36
C ALA A 55 -6.09 4.41 8.75
N SER A 56 -6.10 5.73 8.56
CA SER A 56 -4.94 6.47 8.02
C SER A 56 -3.68 6.31 8.87
N SER A 57 -3.81 6.37 10.20
CA SER A 57 -2.70 6.16 11.14
C SER A 57 -2.16 4.73 11.06
N THR A 58 -3.05 3.74 11.05
CA THR A 58 -2.67 2.32 10.98
C THR A 58 -1.94 1.99 9.68
N LEU A 59 -2.45 2.52 8.56
CA LEU A 59 -1.83 2.34 7.24
C LEU A 59 -0.47 3.03 7.14
N ALA A 60 -0.29 4.19 7.78
CA ALA A 60 1.01 4.86 7.84
C ALA A 60 2.05 4.10 8.68
N GLU A 61 1.62 3.51 9.81
CA GLU A 61 2.46 2.61 10.60
C GLU A 61 2.85 1.37 9.78
N CYS A 62 1.88 0.77 9.08
CA CYS A 62 2.11 -0.39 8.22
C CYS A 62 3.12 -0.08 7.11
N GLU A 63 2.98 1.07 6.43
CA GLU A 63 3.94 1.53 5.41
C GLU A 63 5.36 1.64 5.99
N THR A 64 5.49 2.25 7.16
CA THR A 64 6.78 2.49 7.81
C THR A 64 7.46 1.17 8.22
N ARG A 65 6.70 0.27 8.85
CA ARG A 65 7.20 -1.05 9.26
C ARG A 65 7.59 -1.91 8.06
N ALA A 66 6.72 -1.98 7.06
CA ALA A 66 6.99 -2.73 5.84
C ALA A 66 8.25 -2.22 5.13
N TRP A 67 8.46 -0.91 5.08
CA TRP A 67 9.66 -0.35 4.48
C TRP A 67 10.94 -0.68 5.26
N SER A 68 10.88 -0.73 6.59
CA SER A 68 12.00 -1.18 7.44
C SER A 68 12.31 -2.67 7.23
N ASP A 69 11.27 -3.50 7.17
CA ASP A 69 11.40 -4.94 6.95
C ASP A 69 11.94 -5.26 5.56
N MET A 70 11.48 -4.53 4.53
CA MET A 70 12.00 -4.61 3.15
C MET A 70 13.51 -4.38 3.13
N LYS A 71 13.99 -3.31 3.79
CA LYS A 71 15.43 -3.01 3.86
C LYS A 71 16.22 -4.09 4.58
N THR A 72 15.63 -4.66 5.63
CA THR A 72 16.26 -5.73 6.41
C THR A 72 16.38 -7.01 5.59
N ALA A 73 15.32 -7.39 4.88
CA ALA A 73 15.30 -8.55 3.99
C ALA A 73 16.32 -8.41 2.84
N GLN A 74 16.38 -7.23 2.22
CA GLN A 74 17.38 -6.93 1.18
C GLN A 74 18.82 -7.06 1.68
N ARG A 75 19.11 -6.61 2.91
CA ARG A 75 20.45 -6.72 3.52
C ARG A 75 20.83 -8.15 3.86
N LYS A 76 19.87 -8.94 4.33
CA LYS A 76 20.11 -10.34 4.70
C LYS A 76 20.21 -11.27 3.49
N ALA A 77 19.82 -10.81 2.30
CA ALA A 77 19.76 -11.60 1.08
C ALA A 77 19.12 -12.97 1.34
N GLU A 78 17.97 -12.96 2.05
CA GLU A 78 17.27 -14.18 2.44
C GLU A 78 16.96 -15.03 1.20
N LYS A 79 16.83 -16.35 1.37
CA LYS A 79 16.50 -17.22 0.25
C LYS A 79 15.08 -16.89 -0.23
N HIS A 80 14.96 -16.36 -1.43
CA HIS A 80 13.68 -15.99 -2.02
C HIS A 80 13.43 -16.72 -3.33
N SER A 81 12.23 -16.50 -3.87
CA SER A 81 11.81 -17.06 -5.15
C SER A 81 12.78 -16.71 -6.28
N THR A 82 12.81 -17.55 -7.32
CA THR A 82 13.62 -17.27 -8.52
C THR A 82 13.11 -16.06 -9.29
N VAL A 83 11.82 -15.73 -9.16
CA VAL A 83 11.13 -14.66 -9.91
C VAL A 83 11.23 -13.31 -9.22
N TYR A 84 10.97 -13.27 -7.91
CA TYR A 84 10.92 -12.03 -7.14
C TYR A 84 12.17 -11.85 -6.27
N PRO A 85 12.80 -10.65 -6.29
CA PRO A 85 13.95 -10.36 -5.46
C PRO A 85 13.58 -10.33 -3.96
N PRO A 86 14.57 -10.47 -3.07
CA PRO A 86 14.35 -10.38 -1.63
C PRO A 86 13.62 -9.10 -1.20
N GLY A 87 12.58 -9.28 -0.37
CA GLY A 87 11.78 -8.20 0.19
C GLY A 87 10.67 -7.66 -0.71
N THR A 88 10.37 -8.33 -1.83
CA THR A 88 9.25 -7.96 -2.71
C THR A 88 7.92 -8.00 -1.98
N GLU A 89 7.71 -8.97 -1.08
CA GLU A 89 6.52 -9.10 -0.25
C GLU A 89 6.28 -7.85 0.62
N TYR A 90 7.34 -7.26 1.18
CA TYR A 90 7.23 -6.02 1.95
C TYR A 90 6.98 -4.80 1.05
N SER A 91 7.56 -4.78 -0.14
CA SER A 91 7.26 -3.73 -1.14
C SER A 91 5.80 -3.76 -1.57
N LEU A 92 5.20 -4.95 -1.69
CA LEU A 92 3.77 -5.10 -1.95
C LEU A 92 2.93 -4.55 -0.80
N VAL A 93 3.29 -4.84 0.45
CA VAL A 93 2.59 -4.31 1.63
C VAL A 93 2.65 -2.77 1.66
N VAL A 94 3.80 -2.18 1.34
CA VAL A 94 3.95 -0.71 1.20
C VAL A 94 3.01 -0.16 0.14
N ALA A 95 3.02 -0.74 -1.07
CA ALA A 95 2.17 -0.28 -2.16
C ALA A 95 0.67 -0.39 -1.81
N GLN A 96 0.25 -1.51 -1.21
CA GLN A 96 -1.13 -1.71 -0.78
C GLN A 96 -1.56 -0.70 0.29
N SER A 97 -0.68 -0.41 1.27
CA SER A 97 -0.93 0.58 2.32
C SER A 97 -1.09 1.99 1.75
N GLN A 98 -0.30 2.33 0.73
CA GLN A 98 -0.40 3.61 0.01
C GLN A 98 -1.68 3.72 -0.81
N LEU A 99 -2.12 2.65 -1.48
CA LEU A 99 -3.39 2.63 -2.21
C LEU A 99 -4.57 2.84 -1.28
N MET A 100 -4.63 2.10 -0.17
CA MET A 100 -5.71 2.27 0.83
C MET A 100 -5.68 3.68 1.43
N SER A 101 -4.49 4.19 1.78
CA SER A 101 -4.34 5.57 2.28
C SER A 101 -4.84 6.60 1.28
N ALA A 102 -4.56 6.41 -0.02
CA ALA A 102 -5.00 7.33 -1.06
C ALA A 102 -6.52 7.41 -1.14
N VAL A 103 -7.20 6.26 -1.05
CA VAL A 103 -8.67 6.19 -1.03
C VAL A 103 -9.21 6.92 0.20
N VAL A 104 -8.69 6.64 1.41
CA VAL A 104 -9.13 7.32 2.64
C VAL A 104 -8.94 8.83 2.55
N SER A 105 -7.81 9.30 2.02
CA SER A 105 -7.53 10.73 1.82
C SER A 105 -8.50 11.41 0.84
N VAL A 106 -8.92 10.72 -0.22
CA VAL A 106 -9.93 11.24 -1.17
C VAL A 106 -11.31 11.31 -0.52
N LEU A 107 -11.66 10.32 0.30
CA LEU A 107 -12.92 10.30 1.03
C LEU A 107 -12.99 11.33 2.16
N HIS A 108 -11.86 11.85 2.64
CA HIS A 108 -11.83 12.83 3.73
C HIS A 108 -12.30 14.25 3.30
N GLU A 109 -12.80 14.40 2.06
CA GLU A 109 -13.43 15.62 1.51
C GLU A 109 -12.59 16.90 1.65
N SER A 110 -11.26 16.76 1.69
CA SER A 110 -10.32 17.88 1.78
C SER A 110 -9.45 17.91 0.53
N LEU A 111 -9.34 19.06 -0.13
CA LEU A 111 -8.47 19.25 -1.30
C LEU A 111 -7.01 18.91 -0.97
N THR A 112 -6.52 19.32 0.20
CA THR A 112 -5.13 19.08 0.61
C THR A 112 -4.87 17.60 0.89
N GLU A 113 -5.86 16.90 1.46
CA GLU A 113 -5.77 15.44 1.66
C GLU A 113 -5.90 14.70 0.33
N GLY A 114 -6.81 15.11 -0.55
CA GLY A 114 -6.94 14.54 -1.90
C GLY A 114 -5.63 14.59 -2.69
N LEU A 115 -4.92 15.73 -2.66
CA LEU A 115 -3.60 15.85 -3.29
C LEU A 115 -2.55 14.90 -2.70
N LYS A 116 -2.50 14.75 -1.37
CA LYS A 116 -1.63 13.75 -0.71
C LYS A 116 -2.02 12.33 -1.13
N GLY A 117 -3.32 12.07 -1.28
CA GLY A 117 -3.85 10.80 -1.75
C GLY A 117 -3.36 10.47 -3.17
N PHE A 118 -3.48 11.40 -4.11
CA PHE A 118 -2.96 11.22 -5.48
C PHE A 118 -1.44 11.00 -5.50
N TYR A 119 -0.69 11.69 -4.64
CA TYR A 119 0.75 11.46 -4.52
C TYR A 119 1.07 10.03 -4.03
N LYS A 120 0.34 9.53 -3.02
CA LYS A 120 0.47 8.14 -2.56
C LYS A 120 0.06 7.14 -3.66
N LEU A 121 -0.98 7.42 -4.43
CA LEU A 121 -1.41 6.60 -5.57
C LEU A 121 -0.27 6.48 -6.61
N ARG A 122 0.38 7.59 -6.94
CA ARG A 122 1.53 7.60 -7.85
C ARG A 122 2.70 6.78 -7.30
N LYS A 123 3.02 6.90 -6.00
CA LYS A 123 4.08 6.10 -5.36
C LYS A 123 3.76 4.61 -5.43
N ALA A 124 2.52 4.22 -5.15
CA ALA A 124 2.10 2.83 -5.22
C ALA A 124 2.22 2.26 -6.64
N TYR A 125 1.79 3.03 -7.64
CA TYR A 125 1.96 2.65 -9.06
C TYR A 125 3.43 2.38 -9.40
N VAL A 126 4.33 3.32 -9.07
CA VAL A 126 5.76 3.17 -9.35
C VAL A 126 6.34 1.93 -8.64
N SER A 127 5.89 1.65 -7.42
CA SER A 127 6.32 0.45 -6.68
C SER A 127 5.84 -0.84 -7.35
N LEU A 128 4.59 -0.90 -7.81
CA LEU A 128 4.03 -2.09 -8.48
C LEU A 128 4.65 -2.29 -9.87
N ASP A 129 4.87 -1.22 -10.62
CA ASP A 129 5.55 -1.23 -11.92
C ASP A 129 6.98 -1.77 -11.79
N ALA A 130 7.72 -1.37 -10.75
CA ALA A 130 9.04 -1.91 -10.47
C ALA A 130 9.04 -3.42 -10.20
N ILE A 131 7.99 -3.94 -9.54
CA ILE A 131 7.83 -5.38 -9.27
C ILE A 131 7.53 -6.13 -10.58
N ILE A 132 6.64 -5.60 -11.42
CA ILE A 132 6.31 -6.18 -12.73
C ILE A 132 7.55 -6.21 -13.63
N GLN A 133 8.33 -5.13 -13.68
CA GLN A 133 9.57 -5.10 -14.46
C GLN A 133 10.63 -6.10 -13.96
N ALA A 134 10.69 -6.34 -12.64
CA ALA A 134 11.57 -7.36 -12.08
C ALA A 134 11.15 -8.77 -12.52
N GLU A 135 9.84 -9.03 -12.57
CA GLU A 135 9.26 -10.28 -13.04
C GLU A 135 9.49 -10.50 -14.55
N ASP A 136 9.24 -9.48 -15.39
CA ASP A 136 9.44 -9.53 -16.84
C ASP A 136 10.90 -9.86 -17.22
N LYS A 137 11.86 -9.33 -16.44
CA LYS A 137 13.29 -9.61 -16.63
C LYS A 137 13.63 -11.08 -16.40
N VAL A 138 12.91 -11.77 -15.53
CA VAL A 138 13.16 -13.18 -15.20
C VAL A 138 12.38 -14.11 -16.14
N LEU A 139 11.13 -13.78 -16.48
CA LEU A 139 10.24 -14.64 -17.27
C LEU A 139 10.37 -14.45 -18.79
N GLY A 140 10.98 -13.36 -19.26
CA GLY A 140 11.25 -13.15 -20.68
C GLY A 140 10.00 -12.91 -21.54
N THR A 141 8.85 -12.59 -20.93
CA THR A 141 7.57 -12.38 -21.61
C THR A 141 7.39 -10.93 -22.05
N SER A 142 7.65 -10.64 -23.32
CA SER A 142 7.22 -9.41 -24.00
C SER A 142 5.71 -9.39 -24.25
N THR A 143 4.83 -9.29 -23.24
CA THR A 143 3.41 -8.98 -23.49
C THR A 143 2.64 -8.44 -22.27
N ARG A 144 2.96 -7.23 -21.79
CA ARG A 144 1.98 -6.36 -21.12
C ARG A 144 2.49 -4.92 -21.10
N GLN A 145 2.11 -4.14 -22.10
CA GLN A 145 2.39 -2.69 -22.09
C GLN A 145 1.46 -2.03 -21.06
N VAL A 146 1.95 -1.83 -19.85
CA VAL A 146 1.46 -0.73 -19.01
C VAL A 146 2.12 0.54 -19.57
N PRO A 147 1.37 1.57 -19.99
CA PRO A 147 1.97 2.77 -20.56
C PRO A 147 2.97 3.38 -19.55
N PRO A 148 4.21 3.69 -19.95
CA PRO A 148 5.12 4.45 -19.11
C PRO A 148 4.44 5.76 -18.70
N LEU A 149 4.54 6.13 -17.42
CA LEU A 149 4.08 7.45 -16.98
C LEU A 149 4.93 8.48 -17.73
N GLU A 150 4.33 9.14 -18.72
CA GLU A 150 5.02 10.16 -19.51
C GLU A 150 5.57 11.22 -18.55
N LYS A 151 6.85 11.54 -18.68
CA LYS A 151 7.52 12.57 -17.86
C LYS A 151 7.08 13.97 -18.31
N THR A 152 5.79 14.27 -18.34
CA THR A 152 5.28 15.62 -18.60
C THR A 152 5.24 16.41 -17.30
N ALA A 153 6.39 16.88 -16.83
CA ALA A 153 6.47 17.94 -15.82
C ALA A 153 7.87 18.58 -15.73
N THR A 154 8.49 18.91 -16.87
CA THR A 154 9.68 19.79 -16.87
C THR A 154 9.73 20.62 -18.16
N ASN A 155 8.75 21.52 -18.37
CA ASN A 155 8.89 22.79 -19.11
C ASN A 155 7.53 23.41 -19.46
N GLU A 156 6.66 23.59 -18.47
CA GLU A 156 5.62 24.61 -18.61
C GLU A 156 6.01 25.82 -17.78
N HIS A 157 6.51 26.83 -18.50
CA HIS A 157 6.55 28.20 -18.04
C HIS A 157 5.13 28.58 -17.62
N MET A 158 4.90 28.73 -16.31
CA MET A 158 3.59 29.15 -15.80
C MET A 158 3.27 30.56 -16.31
N PRO A 159 2.13 30.79 -16.99
CA PRO A 159 1.69 32.14 -17.32
C PRO A 159 1.25 32.83 -16.03
N GLY A 160 2.02 33.82 -15.58
CA GLY A 160 1.72 34.56 -14.34
C GLY A 160 2.92 35.11 -13.57
N SER A 161 4.15 35.00 -14.08
CA SER A 161 5.26 35.81 -13.57
C SER A 161 5.02 37.27 -13.96
N PHE A 162 4.54 38.05 -13.01
CA PHE A 162 4.68 39.50 -13.03
C PHE A 162 6.15 39.83 -12.80
N ASP A 163 6.71 40.68 -13.66
CA ASP A 163 7.99 41.36 -13.43
C ASP A 163 7.88 42.28 -12.20
#